data_AF-A0A2U8WB14-F1
#
_entry.id   AF-A0A2U8WB14-F1
#
_cell.length_a   1.000
_cell.length_b   1.000
_cell.length_c   1.000
_cell.angle_alpha   90.00
_cell.angle_beta   90.00
_cell.angle_gamma   90.00
#
_symmetry.space_group_name_H-M   'P 1'
#
loop_
_entity.id
_entity.type
_entity.pdbx_description
1 polymer ?
#
loop_
_entity_poly.entity_id
_entity_poly.type
_entity_poly.pdbx_seq_one_letter_code
_entity_poly.pdbx_strand_id
1 'polypeptide(L)'
;MTVEGVPRPIVFIGDSITEGWGDARPGLFAAHGFVNRGVGGETSGRIRARFRADLVAAAARGVHLMCGINDIAEVEGPVPLGRVQDNITAMVAQARDLGLPVWLGSVTPAAAIAWNPEIMPGPAIAILNAWLKDLAATEDARFADYHGVLATPSGALRPEFGTDGVHLSDAGYRAIEPVLLAALHGRDRAS
;
A
#
# COMPACT_ATOMS: atom_id res chain seq x y z
N MET A 1 -4.17 6.33 -29.19
CA MET A 1 -4.45 5.06 -29.88
C MET A 1 -4.49 3.98 -28.81
N THR A 2 -5.66 3.66 -28.29
CA THR A 2 -5.83 2.53 -27.37
C THR A 2 -5.62 1.26 -28.17
N VAL A 3 -4.69 0.41 -27.75
CA VAL A 3 -4.56 -0.93 -28.32
C VAL A 3 -5.80 -1.69 -27.86
N GLU A 4 -6.77 -1.87 -28.75
CA GLU A 4 -7.96 -2.67 -28.46
C GLU A 4 -7.53 -4.09 -28.06
N GLY A 5 -7.99 -4.55 -26.89
CA GLY A 5 -7.83 -5.95 -26.46
C GLY A 5 -6.92 -6.21 -25.25
N VAL A 6 -6.14 -5.24 -24.76
CA VAL A 6 -5.39 -5.40 -23.49
C VAL A 6 -6.20 -4.83 -22.32
N PRO A 7 -6.59 -5.65 -21.33
CA PRO A 7 -7.28 -5.15 -20.15
C PRO A 7 -6.43 -4.09 -19.43
N ARG A 8 -7.04 -2.92 -19.15
CA ARG A 8 -6.38 -1.86 -18.37
C ARG A 8 -5.97 -2.41 -16.98
N PRO A 9 -4.77 -2.09 -16.46
CA PRO A 9 -4.27 -2.69 -15.24
C PRO A 9 -4.82 -2.00 -13.99
N ILE A 10 -4.82 -2.72 -12.85
CA ILE A 10 -4.82 -2.09 -11.54
C ILE A 10 -3.35 -1.82 -11.18
N VAL A 11 -3.02 -0.57 -10.87
CA VAL A 11 -1.64 -0.17 -10.56
C VAL A 11 -1.41 -0.26 -9.06
N PHE A 12 -0.35 -0.94 -8.65
CA PHE A 12 0.11 -1.02 -7.27
C PHE A 12 1.19 0.03 -7.07
N ILE A 13 0.88 1.07 -6.31
CA ILE A 13 1.79 2.18 -6.03
C ILE A 13 2.17 2.14 -4.55
N GLY A 14 3.46 2.22 -4.26
CA GLY A 14 3.95 2.25 -2.89
C GLY A 14 5.47 2.29 -2.80
N ASP A 15 5.98 1.86 -1.65
CA ASP A 15 7.40 1.81 -1.31
C ASP A 15 8.04 0.44 -1.62
N SER A 16 9.12 0.09 -0.89
CA SER A 16 9.86 -1.17 -1.01
C SER A 16 8.99 -2.40 -0.79
N ILE A 17 7.96 -2.33 0.06
CA ILE A 17 7.09 -3.48 0.29
C ILE A 17 6.22 -3.73 -0.94
N THR A 18 5.79 -2.67 -1.62
CA THR A 18 5.07 -2.80 -2.89
C THR A 18 6.00 -3.31 -3.99
N GLU A 19 7.21 -2.76 -4.10
CA GLU A 19 8.24 -3.20 -5.05
C GLU A 19 8.48 -4.70 -4.92
N GLY A 20 8.84 -5.16 -3.72
CA GLY A 20 9.10 -6.56 -3.42
C GLY A 20 7.89 -7.47 -3.64
N TRP A 21 6.65 -6.97 -3.60
CA TRP A 21 5.47 -7.79 -3.88
C TRP A 21 5.44 -8.22 -5.35
N GLY A 22 5.77 -7.32 -6.28
CA GLY A 22 5.81 -7.64 -7.71
C GLY A 22 6.87 -8.69 -8.02
N ASP A 23 8.03 -8.55 -7.38
CA ASP A 23 9.16 -9.47 -7.54
C ASP A 23 8.89 -10.84 -6.91
N ALA A 24 8.29 -10.87 -5.73
CA ALA A 24 7.96 -12.11 -5.04
C ALA A 24 6.80 -12.85 -5.70
N ARG A 25 5.77 -12.14 -6.19
CA ARG A 25 4.52 -12.73 -6.69
C ARG A 25 4.22 -12.37 -8.16
N PRO A 26 5.14 -12.58 -9.12
CA PRO A 26 4.92 -12.21 -10.51
C PRO A 26 3.72 -12.95 -11.13
N GLY A 27 3.47 -14.19 -10.71
CA GLY A 27 2.31 -14.97 -11.15
C GLY A 27 0.97 -14.37 -10.72
N LEU A 28 0.88 -13.79 -9.52
CA LEU A 28 -0.33 -13.08 -9.07
C LEU A 28 -0.57 -11.83 -9.92
N PHE A 29 0.47 -11.04 -10.13
CA PHE A 29 0.39 -9.80 -10.91
C PHE A 29 -0.03 -10.10 -12.36
N ALA A 30 0.58 -11.12 -12.99
CA ALA A 30 0.20 -11.56 -14.33
C ALA A 30 -1.24 -12.08 -14.40
N ALA A 31 -1.68 -12.90 -13.44
CA ALA A 31 -3.00 -13.51 -13.43
C ALA A 31 -4.15 -12.48 -13.30
N HIS A 32 -3.92 -11.36 -12.61
CA HIS A 32 -4.94 -10.35 -12.38
C HIS A 32 -4.74 -9.04 -13.17
N GLY A 33 -3.70 -8.97 -14.01
CA GLY A 33 -3.37 -7.77 -14.78
C GLY A 33 -2.98 -6.60 -13.87
N PHE A 34 -2.16 -6.86 -12.85
CA PHE A 34 -1.61 -5.82 -11.99
C PHE A 34 -0.29 -5.28 -12.55
N VAL A 35 -0.03 -4.00 -12.33
CA VAL A 35 1.24 -3.36 -12.66
C VAL A 35 1.89 -2.85 -11.39
N ASN A 36 3.13 -3.26 -11.15
CA ASN A 36 3.91 -2.79 -10.01
C ASN A 36 4.56 -1.44 -10.31
N ARG A 37 4.34 -0.47 -9.41
CA ARG A 37 4.97 0.85 -9.35
C ARG A 37 5.42 1.14 -7.91
N GLY A 38 5.92 0.12 -7.21
CA GLY A 38 6.66 0.27 -5.97
C GLY A 38 8.06 0.78 -6.24
N VAL A 39 8.59 1.60 -5.33
CA VAL A 39 9.99 2.06 -5.38
C VAL A 39 10.54 2.10 -3.97
N GLY A 40 11.64 1.36 -3.74
CA GLY A 40 12.27 1.27 -2.43
C GLY A 40 12.65 2.61 -1.82
N GLY A 41 12.37 2.74 -0.51
CA GLY A 41 12.73 3.92 0.29
C GLY A 41 11.89 5.18 0.05
N GLU A 42 10.88 5.15 -0.83
CA GLU A 42 10.03 6.32 -1.04
C GLU A 42 9.09 6.60 0.14
N THR A 43 9.01 7.87 0.52
CA THR A 43 8.02 8.42 1.44
C THR A 43 6.70 8.73 0.71
N SER A 44 5.63 8.97 1.46
CA SER A 44 4.34 9.41 0.91
C SER A 44 4.46 10.67 0.04
N GLY A 45 5.42 11.56 0.35
CA GLY A 45 5.70 12.76 -0.43
C GLY A 45 6.24 12.46 -1.84
N ARG A 46 7.21 11.53 -1.94
CA ARG A 46 7.74 11.08 -3.24
C ARG A 46 6.70 10.34 -4.05
N ILE A 47 5.97 9.42 -3.41
CA ILE A 47 4.91 8.67 -4.07
C ILE A 47 3.84 9.61 -4.62
N ARG A 48 3.42 10.61 -3.83
CA ARG A 48 2.48 11.66 -4.27
C ARG A 48 2.97 12.41 -5.52
N ALA A 49 4.28 12.71 -5.60
CA ALA A 49 4.84 13.46 -6.72
C ALA A 49 4.71 12.73 -8.06
N ARG A 50 4.80 11.39 -8.06
CA ARG A 50 4.65 10.56 -9.27
C ARG A 50 3.26 9.94 -9.47
N PHE A 51 2.41 9.94 -8.44
CA PHE A 51 1.15 9.20 -8.39
C PHE A 51 0.28 9.34 -9.65
N ARG A 52 -0.09 10.57 -10.03
CA ARG A 52 -0.91 10.80 -11.22
C ARG A 52 -0.21 10.36 -12.51
N ALA A 53 1.09 10.63 -12.64
CA ALA A 53 1.85 10.29 -13.83
C ALA A 53 1.90 8.77 -14.05
N ASP A 54 2.13 8.00 -12.99
CA ASP A 54 2.16 6.53 -13.05
C ASP A 54 0.81 5.93 -13.46
N LEU A 55 -0.30 6.48 -12.94
CA LEU A 55 -1.65 6.04 -13.29
C LEU A 55 -2.00 6.33 -14.75
N VAL A 56 -1.67 7.54 -15.22
CA VAL A 56 -1.93 7.96 -16.61
C VAL A 56 -1.07 7.15 -17.58
N ALA A 57 0.23 7.00 -17.30
CA ALA A 57 1.15 6.26 -18.16
C ALA A 57 0.77 4.78 -18.30
N ALA A 58 0.23 4.17 -17.24
CA ALA A 58 -0.24 2.79 -17.26
C ALA A 58 -1.66 2.61 -17.83
N ALA A 59 -2.35 3.72 -18.20
CA ALA A 59 -3.76 3.71 -18.54
C ALA A 59 -4.58 2.93 -17.50
N ALA A 60 -4.39 3.25 -16.21
CA ALA A 60 -4.95 2.49 -15.10
C ALA A 60 -6.48 2.35 -15.18
N ARG A 61 -7.01 1.26 -14.62
CA ARG A 61 -8.44 1.10 -14.29
C ARG A 61 -8.72 1.16 -12.78
N GLY A 62 -7.69 1.33 -11.96
CA GLY A 62 -7.78 1.40 -10.51
C GLY A 62 -6.39 1.43 -9.88
N VAL A 63 -6.33 1.74 -8.59
CA VAL A 63 -5.07 1.87 -7.86
C VAL A 63 -5.12 1.20 -6.49
N HIS A 64 -4.14 0.36 -6.22
CA HIS A 64 -3.80 -0.07 -4.87
C HIS A 64 -2.67 0.81 -4.35
N LEU A 65 -2.90 1.51 -3.23
CA LEU A 65 -1.94 2.41 -2.60
C LEU A 65 -1.55 1.86 -1.23
N MET A 66 -0.24 1.70 -1.00
CA MET A 66 0.31 1.36 0.31
C MET A 66 1.58 2.19 0.54
N CYS A 67 1.56 3.04 1.57
CA CYS A 67 2.70 3.89 1.93
C CYS A 67 2.61 4.38 3.38
N GLY A 68 3.73 4.90 3.89
CA GLY A 68 3.80 5.57 5.20
C GLY A 68 4.90 5.03 6.10
N ILE A 69 5.41 3.80 5.86
CA ILE A 69 6.46 3.22 6.73
C ILE A 69 7.77 4.01 6.65
N ASN A 70 8.14 4.52 5.47
CA ASN A 70 9.35 5.32 5.29
C ASN A 70 9.22 6.73 5.86
N ASP A 71 8.01 7.29 5.89
CA ASP A 71 7.72 8.55 6.59
C ASP A 71 7.89 8.36 8.10
N ILE A 72 7.34 7.27 8.65
CA ILE A 72 7.45 6.91 10.08
C ILE A 72 8.90 6.59 10.45
N ALA A 73 9.65 5.94 9.56
CA ALA A 73 11.07 5.65 9.72
C ALA A 73 11.98 6.87 9.52
N GLU A 74 11.40 8.03 9.16
CA GLU A 74 12.11 9.30 8.94
C GLU A 74 13.21 9.21 7.88
N VAL A 75 12.98 8.47 6.79
CA VAL A 75 13.95 8.31 5.69
C VAL A 75 14.35 9.65 5.07
N GLU A 76 13.44 10.64 5.06
CA GLU A 76 13.70 12.01 4.62
C GLU A 76 13.71 13.02 5.78
N GLY A 77 13.90 12.53 7.00
CA GLY A 77 13.82 13.29 8.24
C GLY A 77 12.42 13.31 8.88
N PRO A 78 12.31 13.89 10.08
CA PRO A 78 11.07 13.88 10.86
C PRO A 78 9.93 14.61 10.15
N VAL A 79 8.78 13.96 10.09
CA VAL A 79 7.56 14.52 9.51
C VAL A 79 6.36 14.24 10.42
N PRO A 80 5.48 15.24 10.69
CA PRO A 80 4.28 14.98 11.46
C PRO A 80 3.37 14.01 10.69
N LEU A 81 2.72 13.09 11.41
CA LEU A 81 1.83 12.09 10.80
C LEU A 81 0.70 12.73 9.97
N GLY A 82 0.24 13.92 10.37
CA GLY A 82 -0.74 14.71 9.60
C GLY A 82 -0.28 15.04 8.18
N ARG A 83 1.03 15.19 7.93
CA ARG A 83 1.55 15.41 6.56
C ARG A 83 1.44 14.14 5.71
N VAL A 84 1.65 12.97 6.32
CA VAL A 84 1.47 11.67 5.65
C VAL A 84 -0.01 11.51 5.27
N GLN A 85 -0.91 11.86 6.19
CA GLN A 85 -2.36 11.89 5.96
C GLN A 85 -2.75 12.85 4.83
N ASP A 86 -2.20 14.07 4.81
CA ASP A 86 -2.42 15.03 3.73
C ASP A 86 -1.97 14.48 2.36
N ASN A 87 -0.80 13.83 2.32
CA ASN A 87 -0.28 13.26 1.09
C ASN A 87 -1.18 12.14 0.55
N ILE A 88 -1.63 11.25 1.43
CA ILE A 88 -2.54 10.15 1.06
C ILE A 88 -3.90 10.70 0.63
N THR A 89 -4.46 11.67 1.35
CA THR A 89 -5.70 12.37 0.96
C THR A 89 -5.59 12.99 -0.43
N ALA A 90 -4.46 13.64 -0.73
CA ALA A 90 -4.23 14.22 -2.05
C ALA A 90 -4.13 13.15 -3.15
N MET A 91 -3.53 11.99 -2.88
CA MET A 91 -3.46 10.88 -3.83
C MET A 91 -4.85 10.26 -4.09
N VAL A 92 -5.65 10.07 -3.04
CA VAL A 92 -7.04 9.61 -3.18
C VAL A 92 -7.86 10.59 -4.02
N ALA A 93 -7.73 11.89 -3.76
CA ALA A 93 -8.38 12.92 -4.59
C ALA A 93 -7.92 12.88 -6.06
N GLN A 94 -6.62 12.69 -6.32
CA GLN A 94 -6.10 12.54 -7.69
C GLN A 94 -6.67 11.31 -8.41
N ALA A 95 -6.84 10.18 -7.71
CA ALA A 95 -7.44 8.97 -8.27
C ALA A 95 -8.93 9.17 -8.56
N ARG A 96 -9.66 9.85 -7.66
CA ARG A 96 -11.06 10.22 -7.83
C ARG A 96 -11.24 11.13 -9.05
N ASP A 97 -10.37 12.13 -9.24
CA ASP A 97 -10.41 13.02 -10.41
C ASP A 97 -10.14 12.28 -11.73
N LEU A 98 -9.50 11.11 -11.68
CA LEU A 98 -9.32 10.20 -12.81
C LEU A 98 -10.46 9.16 -12.95
N GLY A 99 -11.44 9.17 -12.04
CA GLY A 99 -12.52 8.19 -11.99
C GLY A 99 -12.05 6.77 -11.65
N LEU A 100 -10.96 6.64 -10.88
CA LEU A 100 -10.35 5.35 -10.57
C LEU A 100 -10.79 4.85 -9.18
N PRO A 101 -11.21 3.58 -9.04
CA PRO A 101 -11.39 2.96 -7.73
C PRO A 101 -10.05 2.86 -6.99
N VAL A 102 -10.10 3.06 -5.68
CA VAL A 102 -8.93 3.05 -4.79
C VAL A 102 -9.05 1.91 -3.78
N TRP A 103 -7.94 1.19 -3.60
CA TRP A 103 -7.72 0.25 -2.49
C TRP A 103 -6.56 0.77 -1.64
N LEU A 104 -6.84 1.09 -0.38
CA LEU A 104 -5.86 1.51 0.60
C LEU A 104 -5.38 0.28 1.38
N GLY A 105 -4.10 -0.05 1.25
CA GLY A 105 -3.44 -1.05 2.07
C GLY A 105 -3.02 -0.45 3.41
N SER A 106 -3.28 -1.16 4.50
CA SER A 106 -2.72 -0.81 5.81
C SER A 106 -1.19 -0.79 5.74
N VAL A 107 -0.55 0.13 6.46
CA VAL A 107 0.88 0.04 6.79
C VAL A 107 1.14 -1.26 7.55
N THR A 108 2.13 -2.02 7.11
CA THR A 108 2.51 -3.30 7.73
C THR A 108 3.05 -3.07 9.15
N PRO A 109 2.99 -4.09 10.03
CA PRO A 109 3.53 -3.98 11.38
C PRO A 109 5.05 -3.84 11.35
N ALA A 110 5.58 -3.08 12.30
CA ALA A 110 7.00 -3.02 12.62
C ALA A 110 7.13 -2.70 14.11
N ALA A 111 8.06 -3.36 14.80
CA ALA A 111 8.36 -3.07 16.20
C ALA A 111 9.58 -2.15 16.37
N ALA A 112 10.49 -2.18 15.40
CA ALA A 112 11.69 -1.37 15.35
C ALA A 112 12.10 -1.19 13.89
N ILE A 113 12.89 -0.14 13.62
CA ILE A 113 13.45 0.14 12.31
C ILE A 113 14.97 -0.04 12.41
N ALA A 114 15.51 -1.08 11.77
CA ALA A 114 16.93 -1.44 11.94
C ALA A 114 17.90 -0.32 11.55
N TRP A 115 17.53 0.48 10.55
CA TRP A 115 18.32 1.62 10.08
C TRP A 115 18.05 2.93 10.83
N ASN A 116 17.06 2.95 11.73
CA ASN A 116 16.76 4.09 12.60
C ASN A 116 16.19 3.59 13.95
N PRO A 117 17.05 3.01 14.81
CA PRO A 117 16.61 2.26 15.99
C PRO A 117 16.00 3.12 17.11
N GLU A 118 16.12 4.45 17.02
CA GLU A 118 15.51 5.37 17.99
C GLU A 118 14.00 5.53 17.76
N ILE A 119 13.50 5.15 16.57
CA ILE A 119 12.09 5.21 16.23
C ILE A 119 11.34 4.03 16.81
N MET A 120 10.24 4.34 17.49
CA MET A 120 9.23 3.38 17.92
C MET A 120 8.01 3.47 17.00
N PRO A 121 7.93 2.69 15.90
CA PRO A 121 6.96 2.91 14.83
C PRO A 121 5.54 2.48 15.19
N GLY A 122 5.37 1.53 16.13
CA GLY A 122 4.08 0.91 16.45
C GLY A 122 2.91 1.88 16.71
N PRO A 123 3.06 2.88 17.60
CA PRO A 123 2.00 3.87 17.84
C PRO A 123 1.60 4.65 16.59
N ALA A 124 2.57 5.09 15.78
CA ALA A 124 2.30 5.84 14.55
C ALA A 124 1.62 4.95 13.49
N ILE A 125 2.04 3.69 13.35
CA ILE A 125 1.40 2.70 12.48
C ILE A 125 -0.06 2.48 12.89
N ALA A 126 -0.33 2.30 14.18
CA ALA A 126 -1.68 2.08 14.68
C ALA A 126 -2.60 3.28 14.40
N ILE A 127 -2.12 4.50 14.66
CA ILE A 127 -2.86 5.73 14.38
C ILE A 127 -3.14 5.87 12.88
N LEU A 128 -2.12 5.66 12.04
CA LEU A 128 -2.25 5.81 10.60
C LEU A 128 -3.20 4.76 10.00
N ASN A 129 -3.13 3.51 10.46
CA ASN A 129 -4.01 2.43 9.99
C ASN A 129 -5.48 2.66 10.39
N ALA A 130 -5.73 3.14 11.61
CA ALA A 130 -7.08 3.52 12.01
C ALA A 130 -7.62 4.64 11.11
N TRP A 131 -6.82 5.68 10.87
CA TRP A 131 -7.18 6.77 9.99
C TRP A 131 -7.37 6.33 8.52
N LEU A 132 -6.54 5.44 8.00
CA LEU A 132 -6.67 4.90 6.63
C LEU A 132 -7.98 4.14 6.44
N LYS A 133 -8.40 3.39 7.45
CA LYS A 133 -9.68 2.68 7.45
C LYS A 133 -10.86 3.66 7.41
N ASP A 134 -10.79 4.73 8.20
CA ASP A 134 -11.82 5.77 8.21
C ASP A 134 -11.84 6.53 6.88
N LEU A 135 -10.67 6.92 6.35
CA LEU A 135 -10.54 7.57 5.04
C LEU A 135 -11.16 6.71 3.94
N ALA A 136 -10.90 5.40 3.96
CA ALA A 136 -11.46 4.50 2.97
C ALA A 136 -12.99 4.54 2.96
N ALA A 137 -13.61 4.50 4.14
CA ALA A 137 -15.04 4.62 4.30
C ALA A 137 -15.60 5.97 3.83
N THR A 138 -14.89 7.08 4.06
CA THR A 138 -15.37 8.41 3.68
C THR A 138 -15.20 8.73 2.19
N GLU A 139 -14.23 8.14 1.51
CA GLU A 139 -13.88 8.45 0.10
C GLU A 139 -14.35 7.37 -0.90
N ASP A 140 -15.27 6.47 -0.51
CA ASP A 140 -15.70 5.28 -1.31
C ASP A 140 -14.51 4.43 -1.81
N ALA A 141 -13.44 4.39 -1.02
CA ALA A 141 -12.32 3.49 -1.24
C ALA A 141 -12.50 2.23 -0.39
N ARG A 142 -11.68 1.21 -0.67
CA ARG A 142 -11.68 -0.03 0.12
C ARG A 142 -10.40 -0.14 0.93
N PHE A 143 -10.52 -0.69 2.13
CA PHE A 143 -9.38 -0.93 3.01
C PHE A 143 -8.97 -2.40 2.99
N ALA A 144 -7.67 -2.67 2.77
CA ALA A 144 -7.06 -3.99 2.87
C ALA A 144 -6.19 -4.05 4.14
N ASP A 145 -6.67 -4.77 5.15
CA ASP A 145 -6.02 -4.87 6.47
C ASP A 145 -4.90 -5.93 6.48
N TYR A 146 -3.76 -5.59 5.90
CA TYR A 146 -2.55 -6.42 5.94
C TYR A 146 -1.96 -6.49 7.34
N HIS A 147 -2.08 -5.43 8.14
CA HIS A 147 -1.56 -5.38 9.49
C HIS A 147 -2.22 -6.44 10.38
N GLY A 148 -3.54 -6.57 10.34
CA GLY A 148 -4.29 -7.59 11.07
C GLY A 148 -3.85 -9.00 10.72
N VAL A 149 -3.42 -9.23 9.47
CA VAL A 149 -2.84 -10.51 9.08
C VAL A 149 -1.41 -10.65 9.53
N LEU A 150 -0.54 -9.65 9.49
CA LEU A 150 0.91 -9.81 9.65
C LEU A 150 1.43 -9.66 11.09
N ALA A 151 0.65 -9.01 11.96
CA ALA A 151 1.13 -8.59 13.27
C ALA A 151 1.20 -9.73 14.30
N THR A 152 2.15 -9.63 15.23
CA THR A 152 2.07 -10.27 16.55
C THR A 152 1.03 -9.51 17.41
N PRO A 153 0.61 -10.07 18.56
CA PRO A 153 -0.22 -9.34 19.52
C PRO A 153 0.41 -8.02 20.03
N SER A 154 1.74 -7.88 19.94
CA SER A 154 2.47 -6.67 20.33
C SER A 154 2.65 -5.66 19.18
N GLY A 155 2.09 -5.92 17.99
CA GLY A 155 2.23 -5.04 16.83
C GLY A 155 3.55 -5.18 16.06
N ALA A 156 4.35 -6.21 16.35
CA ALA A 156 5.57 -6.52 15.60
C ALA A 156 5.24 -7.30 14.32
N LEU A 157 6.08 -7.22 13.29
CA LEU A 157 6.00 -8.16 12.18
C LEU A 157 6.36 -9.56 12.70
N ARG A 158 5.47 -10.52 12.46
CA ARG A 158 5.74 -11.92 12.84
C ARG A 158 7.00 -12.44 12.10
N PRO A 159 7.92 -13.11 12.79
CA PRO A 159 9.21 -13.51 12.21
C PRO A 159 9.10 -14.34 10.93
N GLU A 160 8.12 -15.24 10.84
CA GLU A 160 7.91 -16.08 9.66
C GLU A 160 7.47 -15.28 8.42
N PHE A 161 6.93 -14.07 8.62
CA PHE A 161 6.43 -13.19 7.56
C PHE A 161 7.37 -12.04 7.22
N GLY A 162 8.51 -11.92 7.90
CA GLY A 162 9.47 -10.85 7.69
C GLY A 162 10.88 -11.33 7.38
N THR A 163 11.69 -10.45 6.81
CA THR A 163 13.14 -10.69 6.58
C THR A 163 14.03 -9.88 7.53
N ASP A 164 13.57 -8.71 7.95
CA ASP A 164 14.33 -7.76 8.78
C ASP A 164 13.48 -7.04 9.84
N GLY A 165 12.23 -7.49 10.04
CA GLY A 165 11.26 -6.87 10.94
C GLY A 165 10.41 -5.74 10.31
N VAL A 166 10.65 -5.41 9.03
CA VAL A 166 9.86 -4.45 8.24
C VAL A 166 9.42 -5.03 6.90
N HIS A 167 10.37 -5.56 6.12
CA HIS A 167 10.12 -6.12 4.79
C HIS A 167 9.60 -7.56 4.88
N LEU A 168 8.73 -7.92 3.93
CA LEU A 168 8.05 -9.21 3.93
C LEU A 168 8.88 -10.30 3.29
N SER A 169 8.79 -11.50 3.85
CA SER A 169 9.26 -12.74 3.21
C SER A 169 8.28 -13.20 2.12
N ASP A 170 8.64 -14.22 1.33
CA ASP A 170 7.69 -14.88 0.41
C ASP A 170 6.43 -15.38 1.14
N ALA A 171 6.60 -15.93 2.35
CA ALA A 171 5.48 -16.33 3.19
C ALA A 171 4.64 -15.11 3.61
N GLY A 172 5.27 -13.96 3.87
CA GLY A 172 4.58 -12.71 4.23
C GLY A 172 3.70 -12.22 3.10
N TYR A 173 4.24 -12.18 1.88
CA TYR A 173 3.47 -11.84 0.69
C TYR A 173 2.34 -12.85 0.44
N ARG A 174 2.57 -14.17 0.59
CA ARG A 174 1.51 -15.19 0.51
C ARG A 174 0.37 -14.94 1.49
N ALA A 175 0.69 -14.56 2.73
CA ALA A 175 -0.31 -14.39 3.77
C ALA A 175 -1.30 -13.25 3.47
N ILE A 176 -0.86 -12.19 2.77
CA ILE A 176 -1.68 -11.01 2.48
C ILE A 176 -2.47 -11.08 1.18
N GLU A 177 -2.20 -12.06 0.29
CA GLU A 177 -2.95 -12.21 -0.97
C GLU A 177 -4.46 -12.42 -0.77
N PRO A 178 -4.93 -13.27 0.16
CA PRO A 178 -6.37 -13.42 0.37
C PRO A 178 -7.05 -12.12 0.81
N VAL A 179 -6.33 -11.28 1.59
CA VAL A 179 -6.83 -9.96 2.03
C VAL A 179 -6.99 -9.02 0.83
N LEU A 180 -5.97 -8.96 -0.02
CA LEU A 180 -6.02 -8.17 -1.26
C LEU A 180 -7.19 -8.62 -2.14
N LEU A 181 -7.30 -9.91 -2.42
CA LEU A 181 -8.34 -10.44 -3.33
C LEU A 181 -9.75 -10.23 -2.76
N ALA A 182 -9.94 -10.38 -1.45
CA ALA A 182 -11.20 -10.06 -0.80
C ALA A 182 -11.55 -8.56 -0.95
N ALA A 183 -10.56 -7.68 -0.73
CA ALA A 183 -10.72 -6.25 -0.92
C ALA A 183 -11.01 -5.88 -2.38
N LEU A 184 -10.45 -6.59 -3.37
CA LEU A 184 -10.71 -6.35 -4.80
C LEU A 184 -12.10 -6.82 -5.25
N HIS A 185 -12.61 -7.94 -4.74
CA HIS A 185 -13.88 -8.55 -5.19
C HIS A 185 -15.12 -8.20 -4.35
N GLY A 186 -14.97 -7.45 -3.26
CA GLY A 186 -16.05 -7.09 -2.33
C GLY A 186 -17.23 -6.26 -2.87
N ARG A 187 -17.48 -6.17 -4.20
CA ARG A 187 -18.74 -5.63 -4.79
C ARG A 187 -19.53 -6.64 -5.65
N ASP A 188 -19.14 -7.91 -5.77
CA ASP A 188 -19.82 -8.84 -6.70
C ASP A 188 -21.04 -9.58 -6.10
N ARG A 189 -21.69 -9.04 -5.06
CA ARG A 189 -23.00 -9.53 -4.58
C ARG A 189 -23.96 -8.38 -4.32
N ALA A 190 -24.42 -7.79 -5.40
CA ALA A 190 -25.75 -7.21 -5.49
C ALA A 190 -26.32 -7.56 -6.86
N SER A 191 -26.87 -8.78 -6.94
CA SER A 191 -27.83 -9.22 -7.96
C SER A 191 -29.06 -9.72 -7.23
#